data_AF-A0A5C2RZY9-F1
#
_entry.id   AF-A0A5C2RZY9-F1
#
_cell.length_a   1.000
_cell.length_b   1.000
_cell.length_c   1.000
_cell.angle_alpha   90.00
_cell.angle_beta   90.00
_cell.angle_gamma   90.00
#
_symmetry.space_group_name_H-M   'P 1'
#
loop_
_entity.id
_entity.type
_entity.pdbx_description
1 polymer ?
#
loop_
_entity_poly.entity_id
_entity_poly.type
_entity_poly.pdbx_seq_one_letter_code
_entity_poly.pdbx_strand_id
1 'polypeptide(L)'
;MLLSLPADVSLQVLAYLSLNELSQTRRAARAIDQFFHAHEDSIYHQAAIYHRFVRPQTALADVVLADGWLEGVRDWKELCRRRTVLEKNWDGHGYVHEGGYQPGDDTVINFVIDEQQRTAISLSRKGGLVVRALEDNRLLWALSKEYVGMNRFDFSEGFLVFKAKQSGLEIWRRVVDVKPDAPGIFSRGRLVTTPLQHPSPSAVRDFQLQAAALAPVDKQTTRGQFLPHAYIDTSDVGAVRLFGINFPLLAYAPFTNSSKVTVIDAGSGESLWNVDPGDGRLLGMPPRFIFPDATDRVPMDFDISKEHICLCMYTFLVLIRLPKHFTSDFPHAGPNEAENPPDMLVLGEMDSPAARQTNACLLTPVVEDNDAMTWSSTDDSSPVVTTLSGRGAFERFQVTPPSEAAQKANMHALVPLNSPRMRAGFVSARFSPDGRHLVAATAFGLLYFAWDFARVEGGMMFSDITEHLFLEEPVREVSWDSHLRRLAVRTAWEDVFIVTLNPNYHAFHADQPEAGPVESPCVLRGASVMRLRDFSNHDQVGWARGRITFNGMHMTRTALWLVWDVGLLAYAVAKREHAAQGQGRREQNANGTGTGSICFLDFTYGL
;
A
#
# COMPACT_ATOMS: atom_id res chain seq x y z
N MET A 1 -45.82 12.83 3.65
CA MET A 1 -45.48 12.22 4.95
C MET A 1 -44.13 12.71 5.48
N LEU A 2 -43.03 12.72 4.71
CA LEU A 2 -41.74 13.20 5.22
C LEU A 2 -41.78 14.65 5.77
N LEU A 3 -42.48 15.56 5.08
CA LEU A 3 -42.61 16.97 5.49
C LEU A 3 -43.70 17.24 6.54
N SER A 4 -44.50 16.24 6.90
CA SER A 4 -45.48 16.35 7.99
C SER A 4 -44.90 15.94 9.34
N LEU A 5 -43.66 15.44 9.35
CA LEU A 5 -42.91 15.10 10.56
C LEU A 5 -42.10 16.31 11.04
N PRO A 6 -41.72 16.36 12.32
CA PRO A 6 -40.73 17.32 12.82
C PRO A 6 -39.41 17.20 12.05
N ALA A 7 -38.71 18.32 11.84
CA ALA A 7 -37.48 18.37 11.05
C ALA A 7 -36.44 17.34 11.51
N ASP A 8 -36.25 17.17 12.81
CA ASP A 8 -35.29 16.21 13.38
C ASP A 8 -35.62 14.76 13.01
N VAL A 9 -36.91 14.40 12.99
CA VAL A 9 -37.36 13.05 12.59
C VAL A 9 -37.14 12.87 11.10
N SER A 10 -37.44 13.89 10.29
CA SER A 10 -37.18 13.84 8.84
C SER A 10 -35.69 13.70 8.54
N LEU A 11 -34.81 14.42 9.25
CA LEU A 11 -33.35 14.28 9.13
C LEU A 11 -32.88 12.90 9.54
N GLN A 12 -33.40 12.34 10.62
CA GLN A 12 -33.08 10.98 11.05
C GLN A 12 -33.48 9.94 9.99
N VAL A 13 -34.64 10.09 9.36
CA VAL A 13 -35.08 9.21 8.26
C VAL A 13 -34.13 9.34 7.07
N LEU A 14 -33.75 10.56 6.69
CA LEU A 14 -32.82 10.81 5.58
C LEU A 14 -31.41 10.28 5.86
N ALA A 15 -30.99 10.18 7.11
CA ALA A 15 -29.67 9.64 7.50
C ALA A 15 -29.48 8.17 7.12
N TYR A 16 -30.56 7.42 6.85
CA TYR A 16 -30.51 6.02 6.39
C TYR A 16 -30.55 5.87 4.86
N LEU A 17 -30.62 6.97 4.12
CA LEU A 17 -30.65 6.95 2.66
C LEU A 17 -29.25 7.13 2.07
N SER A 18 -28.94 6.37 1.04
CA SER A 18 -27.75 6.57 0.21
C SER A 18 -27.80 7.88 -0.56
N LEU A 19 -26.64 8.38 -1.01
CA LEU A 19 -26.56 9.58 -1.85
C LEU A 19 -27.43 9.51 -3.11
N ASN A 20 -27.62 8.32 -3.68
CA ASN A 20 -28.52 8.12 -4.83
C ASN A 20 -29.99 8.31 -4.42
N GLU A 21 -30.41 7.69 -3.32
CA GLU A 21 -31.77 7.82 -2.79
C GLU A 21 -32.07 9.25 -2.32
N LEU A 22 -31.09 9.93 -1.73
CA LEU A 22 -31.18 11.35 -1.37
C LEU A 22 -31.39 12.23 -2.62
N SER A 23 -30.64 11.98 -3.68
CA SER A 23 -30.80 12.68 -4.97
C SER A 23 -32.19 12.44 -5.58
N GLN A 24 -32.71 11.20 -5.53
CA GLN A 24 -34.06 10.88 -6.02
C GLN A 24 -35.14 11.53 -5.16
N THR A 25 -35.00 11.46 -3.83
CA THR A 25 -35.94 12.05 -2.86
C THR A 25 -36.02 13.57 -3.01
N ARG A 26 -34.88 14.24 -3.17
CA ARG A 26 -34.81 15.68 -3.43
C ARG A 26 -35.62 16.10 -4.65
N ARG A 27 -35.65 15.27 -5.70
CA ARG A 27 -36.38 15.54 -6.96
C ARG A 27 -37.88 15.23 -6.88
N ALA A 28 -38.36 14.59 -5.82
CA ALA A 28 -39.75 14.12 -5.75
C ALA A 28 -40.78 15.27 -5.59
N ALA A 29 -40.44 16.35 -4.88
CA ALA A 29 -41.32 17.50 -4.70
C ALA A 29 -40.56 18.78 -4.34
N ARG A 30 -41.06 19.95 -4.77
CA ARG A 30 -40.43 21.26 -4.47
C ARG A 30 -40.25 21.54 -2.98
N ALA A 31 -41.23 21.15 -2.17
CA ALA A 31 -41.16 21.36 -0.72
C ALA A 31 -40.08 20.48 -0.07
N ILE A 32 -39.78 19.31 -0.64
CA ILE A 32 -38.67 18.45 -0.19
C ILE A 32 -37.34 19.08 -0.60
N ASP A 33 -37.23 19.60 -1.82
CA ASP A 33 -36.04 20.32 -2.26
C ASP A 33 -35.74 21.55 -1.38
N GLN A 34 -36.77 22.32 -1.00
CA GLN A 34 -36.64 23.42 -0.03
C GLN A 34 -36.13 22.94 1.35
N PHE A 35 -36.63 21.80 1.83
CA PHE A 35 -36.15 21.18 3.07
C PHE A 35 -34.67 20.77 2.96
N PHE A 36 -34.27 20.18 1.83
CA PHE A 36 -32.87 19.84 1.55
C PHE A 36 -31.98 21.08 1.54
N HIS A 37 -32.44 22.19 0.94
CA HIS A 37 -31.70 23.44 0.95
C HIS A 37 -31.53 24.03 2.36
N ALA A 38 -32.57 23.93 3.21
CA ALA A 38 -32.53 24.45 4.58
C ALA A 38 -31.61 23.63 5.52
N HIS A 39 -31.43 22.34 5.23
CA HIS A 39 -30.68 21.40 6.08
C HIS A 39 -29.54 20.69 5.33
N GLU A 40 -28.98 21.33 4.30
CA GLU A 40 -28.04 20.69 3.37
C GLU A 40 -26.81 20.12 4.12
N ASP A 41 -26.21 20.92 5.00
CA ASP A 41 -25.03 20.53 5.78
C ASP A 41 -25.25 19.26 6.61
N SER A 42 -26.34 19.22 7.40
CA SER A 42 -26.66 18.07 8.25
C SER A 42 -26.98 16.81 7.44
N ILE A 43 -27.73 16.93 6.35
CA ILE A 43 -28.09 15.80 5.48
C ILE A 43 -26.81 15.19 4.89
N TYR A 44 -25.93 16.01 4.32
CA TYR A 44 -24.73 15.51 3.67
C TYR A 44 -23.64 15.09 4.66
N HIS A 45 -23.59 15.66 5.87
CA HIS A 45 -22.73 15.12 6.93
C HIS A 45 -23.16 13.70 7.32
N GLN A 46 -24.46 13.46 7.52
CA GLN A 46 -24.98 12.12 7.79
C GLN A 46 -24.74 11.17 6.61
N ALA A 47 -24.89 11.64 5.37
CA ALA A 47 -24.55 10.85 4.19
C ALA A 47 -23.04 10.50 4.15
N ALA A 48 -22.16 11.42 4.53
CA ALA A 48 -20.72 11.16 4.60
C ALA A 48 -20.38 10.10 5.65
N ILE A 49 -21.08 10.11 6.80
CA ILE A 49 -20.97 9.07 7.83
C ILE A 49 -21.52 7.73 7.32
N TYR A 50 -22.71 7.74 6.71
CA TYR A 50 -23.38 6.57 6.15
C TYR A 50 -22.51 5.85 5.12
N HIS A 51 -21.86 6.60 4.23
CA HIS A 51 -20.93 6.08 3.24
C HIS A 51 -19.50 5.85 3.79
N ARG A 52 -19.27 6.00 5.10
CA ARG A 52 -17.96 5.81 5.76
C ARG A 52 -16.84 6.69 5.17
N PHE A 53 -17.19 7.84 4.59
CA PHE A 53 -16.20 8.83 4.16
C PHE A 53 -15.55 9.54 5.35
N VAL A 54 -16.29 9.64 6.46
CA VAL A 54 -15.81 10.22 7.73
C VAL A 54 -16.34 9.44 8.93
N ARG A 55 -15.68 9.59 10.08
CA ARG A 55 -16.17 9.05 11.36
C ARG A 55 -17.26 9.97 11.93
N PRO A 56 -18.17 9.44 12.76
CA PRO A 56 -19.06 10.29 13.54
C PRO A 56 -18.26 11.34 14.31
N GLN A 57 -18.80 12.57 14.41
CA GLN A 57 -18.19 13.71 15.14
C GLN A 57 -16.97 14.36 14.48
N THR A 58 -16.58 13.94 13.27
CA THR A 58 -15.48 14.61 12.54
C THR A 58 -15.96 15.95 12.00
N ALA A 59 -15.25 17.05 12.28
CA ALA A 59 -15.58 18.33 11.65
C ALA A 59 -15.04 18.38 10.21
N LEU A 60 -15.72 19.11 9.32
CA LEU A 60 -15.29 19.22 7.92
C LEU A 60 -13.88 19.80 7.78
N ALA A 61 -13.55 20.81 8.60
CA ALA A 61 -12.23 21.44 8.60
C ALA A 61 -11.11 20.44 8.89
N ASP A 62 -11.32 19.51 9.82
CA ASP A 62 -10.34 18.49 10.16
C ASP A 62 -10.10 17.53 8.99
N VAL A 63 -11.16 17.19 8.25
CA VAL A 63 -11.06 16.32 7.07
C VAL A 63 -10.29 17.00 5.95
N VAL A 64 -10.58 18.28 5.68
CA VAL A 64 -9.90 19.07 4.64
C VAL A 64 -8.42 19.28 5.01
N LEU A 65 -8.11 19.51 6.29
CA LEU A 65 -6.74 19.64 6.77
C LEU A 65 -5.96 18.33 6.66
N ALA A 66 -6.61 17.19 6.86
CA ALA A 66 -5.98 15.87 6.77
C ALA A 66 -5.73 15.43 5.32
N ASP A 67 -6.52 15.91 4.36
CA ASP A 67 -6.51 15.46 2.97
C ASP A 67 -6.26 16.61 2.00
N GLY A 68 -5.00 16.80 1.58
CA GLY A 68 -4.62 17.89 0.67
C GLY A 68 -5.39 17.93 -0.67
N TRP A 69 -5.92 16.80 -1.15
CA TRP A 69 -6.74 16.75 -2.37
C TRP A 69 -8.18 17.26 -2.17
N LEU A 70 -8.62 17.42 -0.92
CA LEU A 70 -9.89 18.06 -0.55
C LEU A 70 -9.72 19.58 -0.38
N GLU A 71 -8.59 20.16 -0.80
CA GLU A 71 -8.40 21.60 -0.82
C GLU A 71 -9.54 22.29 -1.60
N GLY A 72 -10.09 23.34 -0.98
CA GLY A 72 -11.21 24.10 -1.53
C GLY A 72 -12.61 23.51 -1.31
N VAL A 73 -12.74 22.35 -0.66
CA VAL A 73 -14.06 21.83 -0.24
C VAL A 73 -14.65 22.74 0.83
N ARG A 74 -15.88 23.23 0.59
CA ARG A 74 -16.54 24.23 1.45
C ARG A 74 -17.65 23.65 2.32
N ASP A 75 -18.22 22.52 1.92
CA ASP A 75 -19.36 21.88 2.59
C ASP A 75 -19.32 20.35 2.42
N TRP A 76 -20.16 19.66 3.20
CA TRP A 76 -20.25 18.19 3.19
C TRP A 76 -20.77 17.62 1.88
N LYS A 77 -21.56 18.39 1.13
CA LYS A 77 -22.12 17.96 -0.15
C LYS A 77 -21.02 17.84 -1.19
N GLU A 78 -20.15 18.84 -1.25
CA GLU A 78 -18.98 18.84 -2.12
C GLU A 78 -18.01 17.72 -1.73
N LEU A 79 -17.79 17.49 -0.43
CA LEU A 79 -17.02 16.34 0.05
C LEU A 79 -17.61 15.01 -0.45
N CYS A 80 -18.91 14.80 -0.25
CA CYS A 80 -19.62 13.60 -0.70
C CYS A 80 -19.52 13.42 -2.22
N ARG A 81 -19.68 14.51 -2.98
CA ARG A 81 -19.54 14.50 -4.44
C ARG A 81 -18.15 14.06 -4.83
N ARG A 82 -17.11 14.71 -4.30
CA ARG A 82 -15.71 14.42 -4.63
C ARG A 82 -15.33 12.98 -4.28
N ARG A 83 -15.66 12.52 -3.07
CA ARG A 83 -15.46 11.13 -2.66
C ARG A 83 -16.19 10.15 -3.59
N THR A 84 -17.45 10.40 -3.93
CA THR A 84 -18.21 9.53 -4.84
C THR A 84 -17.57 9.44 -6.23
N VAL A 85 -17.08 10.56 -6.77
CA VAL A 85 -16.38 10.57 -8.06
C VAL A 85 -15.08 9.79 -7.96
N LEU A 86 -14.28 10.02 -6.92
CA LEU A 86 -13.04 9.28 -6.68
C LEU A 86 -13.28 7.77 -6.61
N GLU A 87 -14.28 7.32 -5.83
CA GLU A 87 -14.59 5.90 -5.72
C GLU A 87 -15.06 5.29 -7.04
N LYS A 88 -15.86 6.02 -7.82
CA LYS A 88 -16.27 5.59 -9.17
C LYS A 88 -15.09 5.49 -10.13
N ASN A 89 -14.14 6.42 -10.05
CA ASN A 89 -12.94 6.40 -10.87
C ASN A 89 -12.10 5.17 -10.53
N TRP A 90 -11.88 4.90 -9.23
CA TRP A 90 -11.19 3.69 -8.76
C TRP A 90 -11.87 2.39 -9.21
N ASP A 91 -13.20 2.36 -9.28
CA ASP A 91 -13.98 1.20 -9.71
C ASP A 91 -14.05 1.09 -11.27
N GLY A 92 -13.35 1.97 -11.99
CA GLY A 92 -13.28 2.00 -13.44
C GLY A 92 -14.54 2.54 -14.13
N HIS A 93 -15.45 3.17 -13.38
CA HIS A 93 -16.72 3.72 -13.86
C HIS A 93 -16.67 5.21 -14.20
N GLY A 94 -15.52 5.86 -14.05
CA GLY A 94 -15.33 7.26 -14.39
C GLY A 94 -14.13 7.48 -15.29
N TYR A 95 -13.27 8.42 -14.94
CA TYR A 95 -12.09 8.78 -15.73
C TYR A 95 -10.86 8.83 -14.85
N VAL A 96 -9.71 8.61 -15.47
CA VAL A 96 -8.41 8.57 -14.81
C VAL A 96 -7.39 9.34 -15.63
N HIS A 97 -6.41 9.92 -14.96
CA HIS A 97 -5.24 10.51 -15.59
C HIS A 97 -4.09 9.53 -15.52
N GLU A 98 -3.56 9.15 -16.68
CA GLU A 98 -2.32 8.40 -16.75
C GLU A 98 -1.19 9.35 -17.12
N GLY A 99 -0.07 9.22 -16.43
CA GLY A 99 1.10 9.97 -16.82
C GLY A 99 2.38 9.49 -16.19
N GLY A 100 3.45 10.19 -16.51
CA GLY A 100 4.75 9.94 -15.92
C GLY A 100 5.69 11.11 -16.02
N TYR A 101 6.51 11.24 -14.99
CA TYR A 101 7.58 12.23 -14.97
C TYR A 101 8.69 11.77 -15.91
N GLN A 102 9.22 12.69 -16.71
CA GLN A 102 10.33 12.36 -17.60
C GLN A 102 11.50 11.78 -16.80
N PRO A 103 12.13 10.69 -17.30
CA PRO A 103 13.32 10.14 -16.66
C PRO A 103 14.39 11.24 -16.56
N GLY A 104 15.07 11.29 -15.42
CA GLY A 104 16.33 12.02 -15.35
C GLY A 104 17.43 11.25 -16.10
N ASP A 105 18.70 11.50 -15.74
CA ASP A 105 19.85 10.82 -16.34
C ASP A 105 19.98 9.32 -15.94
N ASP A 106 18.99 8.77 -15.22
CA ASP A 106 19.04 7.42 -14.69
C ASP A 106 17.65 6.81 -14.39
N THR A 107 17.63 5.48 -14.25
CA THR A 107 16.43 4.70 -13.92
C THR A 107 16.13 4.76 -12.43
N VAL A 108 14.89 5.08 -12.07
CA VAL A 108 14.37 4.90 -10.71
C VAL A 108 14.24 3.41 -10.42
N ILE A 109 14.71 2.97 -9.25
CA ILE A 109 14.61 1.56 -8.81
C ILE A 109 13.75 1.38 -7.57
N ASN A 110 13.47 2.45 -6.85
CA ASN A 110 12.59 2.48 -5.68
C ASN A 110 12.12 3.92 -5.46
N PHE A 111 10.89 4.10 -5.01
CA PHE A 111 10.38 5.40 -4.62
C PHE A 111 9.28 5.25 -3.56
N VAL A 112 9.00 6.34 -2.85
CA VAL A 112 7.85 6.48 -1.96
C VAL A 112 7.23 7.85 -2.21
N ILE A 113 5.90 7.92 -2.12
CA ILE A 113 5.15 9.18 -2.20
C ILE A 113 4.82 9.65 -0.79
N ASP A 114 5.25 10.85 -0.49
CA ASP A 114 4.87 11.57 0.72
C ASP A 114 3.65 12.45 0.39
N GLU A 115 2.45 11.92 0.60
CA GLU A 115 1.19 12.63 0.32
C GLU A 115 1.07 13.92 1.14
N GLN A 116 1.58 13.93 2.38
CA GLN A 116 1.49 15.07 3.28
C GLN A 116 2.25 16.29 2.74
N GLN A 117 3.42 16.06 2.13
CA GLN A 117 4.22 17.13 1.50
C GLN A 117 4.05 17.23 0.00
N ARG A 118 3.26 16.33 -0.62
CA ARG A 118 3.14 16.19 -2.08
C ARG A 118 4.52 16.07 -2.75
N THR A 119 5.36 15.17 -2.24
CA THR A 119 6.71 14.93 -2.79
C THR A 119 6.94 13.47 -3.13
N ALA A 120 7.71 13.21 -4.19
CA ALA A 120 8.26 11.89 -4.49
C ALA A 120 9.70 11.78 -3.98
N ILE A 121 9.97 10.79 -3.14
CA ILE A 121 11.31 10.40 -2.71
C ILE A 121 11.72 9.23 -3.62
N SER A 122 12.87 9.30 -4.28
CA SER A 122 13.26 8.32 -5.30
C SER A 122 14.73 7.94 -5.19
N LEU A 123 15.04 6.69 -5.49
CA LEU A 123 16.38 6.12 -5.54
C LEU A 123 16.71 5.71 -6.96
N SER A 124 17.88 6.10 -7.45
CA SER A 124 18.32 5.76 -8.82
C SER A 124 19.15 4.46 -8.87
N ARG A 125 19.20 3.82 -10.05
CA ARG A 125 19.96 2.60 -10.31
C ARG A 125 21.47 2.81 -10.14
N LYS A 126 21.98 4.02 -10.34
CA LYS A 126 23.38 4.40 -10.12
C LYS A 126 23.63 4.84 -8.66
N GLY A 127 22.60 4.80 -7.81
CA GLY A 127 22.64 5.31 -6.43
C GLY A 127 22.20 6.77 -6.34
N GLY A 128 22.16 7.31 -5.13
CA GLY A 128 21.70 8.67 -4.88
C GLY A 128 20.19 8.73 -4.70
N LEU A 129 19.78 9.62 -3.82
CA LEU A 129 18.39 9.76 -3.39
C LEU A 129 17.93 11.17 -3.72
N VAL A 130 16.77 11.30 -4.35
CA VAL A 130 16.26 12.57 -4.85
C VAL A 130 14.83 12.76 -4.38
N VAL A 131 14.52 13.96 -3.90
CA VAL A 131 13.17 14.38 -3.52
C VAL A 131 12.70 15.46 -4.49
N ARG A 132 11.55 15.23 -5.11
CA ARG A 132 10.92 16.15 -6.08
C ARG A 132 9.50 16.50 -5.67
N ALA A 133 9.05 17.69 -6.02
CA ALA A 133 7.66 18.07 -5.89
C ALA A 133 6.81 17.34 -6.94
N LEU A 134 5.60 16.90 -6.58
CA LEU A 134 4.72 16.18 -7.51
C LEU A 134 4.08 17.10 -8.55
N GLU A 135 3.83 18.37 -8.21
CA GLU A 135 3.13 19.30 -9.09
C GLU A 135 3.93 19.72 -10.34
N ASP A 136 5.25 19.83 -10.22
CA ASP A 136 6.12 20.39 -11.28
C ASP A 136 7.41 19.58 -11.49
N ASN A 137 7.56 18.44 -10.80
CA ASN A 137 8.75 17.58 -10.82
C ASN A 137 10.05 18.30 -10.43
N ARG A 138 9.97 19.46 -9.76
CA ARG A 138 11.14 20.26 -9.39
C ARG A 138 11.94 19.59 -8.28
N LEU A 139 13.27 19.66 -8.39
CA LEU A 139 14.19 19.15 -7.38
C LEU A 139 14.08 19.98 -6.09
N LEU A 140 13.76 19.33 -4.97
CA LEU A 140 13.68 19.96 -3.65
C LEU A 140 14.89 19.62 -2.77
N TRP A 141 15.35 18.37 -2.81
CA TRP A 141 16.47 17.88 -2.02
C TRP A 141 17.13 16.66 -2.68
N ALA A 142 18.44 16.46 -2.48
CA ALA A 142 19.10 15.25 -2.94
C ALA A 142 20.35 14.85 -2.14
N LEU A 143 20.65 13.56 -2.12
CA LEU A 143 21.93 12.98 -1.74
C LEU A 143 22.64 12.39 -2.96
N SER A 144 23.96 12.54 -3.01
CA SER A 144 24.75 12.13 -4.17
C SER A 144 24.80 10.61 -4.34
N LYS A 145 25.03 10.18 -5.59
CA LYS A 145 25.20 8.75 -5.95
C LYS A 145 26.46 8.12 -5.36
N GLU A 146 27.45 8.94 -5.00
CA GLU A 146 28.66 8.50 -4.30
C GLU A 146 28.38 8.21 -2.82
N TYR A 147 27.34 8.84 -2.26
CA TYR A 147 26.92 8.73 -0.86
C TYR A 147 25.92 7.60 -0.64
N VAL A 148 24.79 7.60 -1.37
CA VAL A 148 23.74 6.57 -1.26
C VAL A 148 23.94 5.52 -2.35
N GLY A 149 24.07 4.25 -1.96
CA GLY A 149 24.18 3.12 -2.90
C GLY A 149 22.85 2.71 -3.53
N MET A 150 22.80 1.51 -4.12
CA MET A 150 21.60 0.95 -4.77
C MET A 150 20.64 0.22 -3.82
N ASN A 151 20.81 0.38 -2.50
CA ASN A 151 20.01 -0.32 -1.51
C ASN A 151 18.66 0.38 -1.35
N ARG A 152 17.57 -0.40 -1.17
CA ARG A 152 16.23 0.11 -0.82
C ARG A 152 16.32 1.13 0.33
N PHE A 153 15.41 2.09 0.33
CA PHE A 153 15.11 2.94 1.47
C PHE A 153 13.67 2.68 1.93
N ASP A 154 13.33 3.15 3.12
CA ASP A 154 11.97 3.08 3.65
C ASP A 154 11.60 4.43 4.30
N PHE A 155 10.31 4.75 4.33
CA PHE A 155 9.84 6.06 4.77
C PHE A 155 8.54 5.93 5.56
N SER A 156 8.46 6.58 6.72
CA SER A 156 7.26 6.61 7.57
C SER A 156 7.25 7.88 8.42
N GLU A 157 6.12 8.61 8.42
CA GLU A 157 5.87 9.77 9.29
C GLU A 157 7.01 10.81 9.31
N GLY A 158 7.58 11.14 8.15
CA GLY A 158 8.67 12.12 8.04
C GLY A 158 10.06 11.56 8.37
N PHE A 159 10.19 10.27 8.69
CA PHE A 159 11.46 9.59 8.88
C PHE A 159 11.82 8.76 7.66
N LEU A 160 13.01 9.01 7.12
CA LEU A 160 13.61 8.32 5.98
C LEU A 160 14.75 7.45 6.48
N VAL A 161 14.73 6.17 6.14
CA VAL A 161 15.75 5.20 6.54
C VAL A 161 16.39 4.57 5.31
N PHE A 162 17.72 4.55 5.26
CA PHE A 162 18.45 3.84 4.21
C PHE A 162 19.79 3.32 4.71
N LYS A 163 20.36 2.37 3.97
CA LYS A 163 21.68 1.82 4.28
C LYS A 163 22.79 2.76 3.83
N ALA A 164 23.61 3.20 4.79
CA ALA A 164 24.82 3.96 4.52
C ALA A 164 25.82 3.14 3.69
N LYS A 165 26.70 3.82 2.97
CA LYS A 165 27.91 3.18 2.42
C LYS A 165 28.85 2.66 3.53
N GLN A 166 28.76 3.23 4.73
CA GLN A 166 29.69 3.04 5.85
C GLN A 166 29.28 1.94 6.85
N SER A 167 28.58 0.89 6.41
CA SER A 167 28.16 -0.26 7.24
C SER A 167 27.23 0.10 8.42
N GLY A 168 26.17 0.87 8.13
CA GLY A 168 25.12 1.21 9.10
C GLY A 168 23.80 1.58 8.45
N LEU A 169 22.78 1.85 9.26
CA LEU A 169 21.52 2.46 8.83
C LEU A 169 21.52 3.93 9.21
N GLU A 170 21.21 4.80 8.26
CA GLU A 170 21.00 6.22 8.51
C GLU A 170 19.52 6.51 8.65
N ILE A 171 19.19 7.33 9.63
CA ILE A 171 17.84 7.84 9.84
C ILE A 171 17.89 9.35 9.63
N TRP A 172 17.04 9.84 8.74
CA TRP A 172 16.91 11.25 8.40
C TRP A 172 15.48 11.70 8.68
N ARG A 173 15.31 12.92 9.17
CA ARG A 173 14.00 13.50 9.51
C ARG A 173 13.69 14.68 8.61
N ARG A 174 12.43 14.75 8.17
CA ARG A 174 11.90 15.83 7.35
C ARG A 174 12.02 17.18 8.09
N VAL A 175 12.53 18.21 7.42
CA VAL A 175 12.84 19.52 8.04
C VAL A 175 11.60 20.22 8.61
N VAL A 176 10.47 20.14 7.91
CA VAL A 176 9.23 20.79 8.35
C VAL A 176 8.73 20.27 9.69
N ASP A 177 9.07 19.02 10.05
CA ASP A 177 8.63 18.37 11.30
C ASP A 177 9.56 18.68 12.48
N VAL A 178 10.62 19.46 12.26
CA VAL A 178 11.64 19.83 13.26
C VAL A 178 11.48 21.31 13.69
N LYS A 179 10.69 22.10 12.95
CA LYS A 179 10.59 23.54 13.21
C LYS A 179 9.91 23.83 14.56
N PRO A 180 10.20 24.98 15.21
CA PRO A 180 9.64 25.32 16.52
C PRO A 180 8.11 25.41 16.56
N ASP A 181 7.50 25.74 15.42
CA ASP A 181 6.05 25.86 15.21
C ASP A 181 5.38 24.54 14.79
N ALA A 182 6.16 23.50 14.49
CA ALA A 182 5.62 22.20 14.14
C ALA A 182 5.02 21.52 15.38
N PRO A 183 3.90 20.80 15.23
CA PRO A 183 3.37 19.97 16.31
C PRO A 183 4.45 18.95 16.71
N GLY A 184 4.79 18.92 17.99
CA GLY A 184 5.82 18.01 18.50
C GLY A 184 5.43 16.56 18.23
N ILE A 185 6.30 15.81 17.54
CA ILE A 185 6.17 14.36 17.40
C ILE A 185 6.69 13.72 18.69
N PHE A 186 5.86 12.89 19.32
CA PHE A 186 6.22 12.14 20.51
C PHE A 186 6.50 10.69 20.15
N SER A 187 7.60 10.15 20.65
CA SER A 187 7.86 8.70 20.65
C SER A 187 7.81 8.23 22.10
N ARG A 188 6.89 7.29 22.39
CA ARG A 188 6.75 6.67 23.72
C ARG A 188 6.65 7.70 24.87
N GLY A 189 5.86 8.75 24.65
CA GLY A 189 5.65 9.85 25.60
C GLY A 189 6.79 10.88 25.71
N ARG A 190 7.84 10.78 24.88
CA ARG A 190 8.96 11.74 24.84
C ARG A 190 8.95 12.51 23.53
N LEU A 191 9.17 13.83 23.61
CA LEU A 191 9.35 14.67 22.42
C LEU A 191 10.60 14.22 21.65
N VAL A 192 10.46 13.94 20.36
CA VAL A 192 11.58 13.55 19.51
C VAL A 192 12.42 14.78 19.16
N THR A 193 13.67 14.79 19.63
CA THR A 193 14.66 15.82 19.30
C THR A 193 15.48 15.41 18.07
N THR A 194 15.84 16.37 17.22
CA THR A 194 16.65 16.11 16.03
C THR A 194 17.74 17.17 15.90
N PRO A 195 18.99 16.79 15.68
CA PRO A 195 19.50 15.41 15.63
C PRO A 195 19.60 14.77 17.01
N LEU A 196 19.73 13.44 17.07
CA LEU A 196 20.22 12.76 18.26
C LEU A 196 21.69 13.11 18.50
N GLN A 197 22.01 13.49 19.73
CA GLN A 197 23.35 13.94 20.14
C GLN A 197 23.98 12.96 21.15
N HIS A 198 25.28 13.10 21.37
CA HIS A 198 25.98 12.37 22.41
C HIS A 198 25.37 12.66 23.81
N PRO A 199 25.31 11.64 24.69
CA PRO A 199 25.98 10.34 24.61
C PRO A 199 25.16 9.22 23.95
N SER A 200 24.11 9.51 23.17
CA SER A 200 23.32 8.45 22.50
C SER A 200 24.21 7.55 21.64
N PRO A 201 24.06 6.21 21.70
CA PRO A 201 24.79 5.29 20.83
C PRO A 201 24.43 5.49 19.34
N SER A 202 23.26 6.06 19.08
CA SER A 202 22.76 6.37 17.75
C SER A 202 22.90 7.84 17.36
N ALA A 203 23.75 8.58 18.08
CA ALA A 203 24.02 9.98 17.76
C ALA A 203 24.44 10.14 16.30
N VAL A 204 24.02 11.26 15.70
CA VAL A 204 24.42 11.64 14.34
C VAL A 204 25.95 11.66 14.21
N ARG A 205 26.45 11.26 13.03
CA ARG A 205 27.88 11.22 12.72
C ARG A 205 28.30 12.36 11.81
N ASP A 206 29.57 12.75 11.88
CA ASP A 206 30.13 13.88 11.11
C ASP A 206 29.93 13.74 9.60
N PHE A 207 30.04 12.52 9.06
CA PHE A 207 29.84 12.29 7.62
C PHE A 207 28.39 12.55 7.19
N GLN A 208 27.40 12.33 8.06
CA GLN A 208 25.99 12.64 7.76
C GLN A 208 25.79 14.15 7.72
N LEU A 209 26.39 14.87 8.67
CA LEU A 209 26.36 16.34 8.71
C LEU A 209 27.05 16.94 7.47
N GLN A 210 28.18 16.37 7.06
CA GLN A 210 28.88 16.77 5.84
C GLN A 210 28.03 16.51 4.60
N ALA A 211 27.39 15.34 4.49
CA ALA A 211 26.50 15.03 3.38
C ALA A 211 25.30 15.98 3.32
N ALA A 212 24.70 16.29 4.47
CA ALA A 212 23.61 17.26 4.56
C ALA A 212 24.03 18.67 4.12
N ALA A 213 25.24 19.10 4.47
CA ALA A 213 25.78 20.41 4.06
C ALA A 213 26.04 20.50 2.54
N LEU A 214 26.31 19.37 1.89
CA LEU A 214 26.56 19.28 0.45
C LEU A 214 25.29 19.00 -0.36
N ALA A 215 24.20 18.61 0.29
CA ALA A 215 22.94 18.27 -0.35
C ALA A 215 22.37 19.49 -1.12
N PRO A 216 22.08 19.37 -2.42
CA PRO A 216 21.31 20.38 -3.12
C PRO A 216 19.97 20.58 -2.42
N VAL A 217 19.61 21.83 -2.13
CA VAL A 217 18.37 22.23 -1.46
C VAL A 217 17.69 23.34 -2.24
N ASP A 218 16.37 23.25 -2.38
CA ASP A 218 15.58 24.39 -2.79
C ASP A 218 15.53 25.43 -1.67
N LYS A 219 16.17 26.59 -1.88
CA LYS A 219 16.24 27.65 -0.87
C LYS A 219 14.89 28.35 -0.62
N GLN A 220 13.91 28.16 -1.51
CA GLN A 220 12.61 28.82 -1.40
C GLN A 220 11.65 28.13 -0.44
N THR A 221 11.89 26.85 -0.12
CA THR A 221 10.98 26.06 0.72
C THR A 221 11.73 25.02 1.52
N THR A 222 11.26 24.70 2.72
CA THR A 222 11.75 23.57 3.51
C THR A 222 11.03 22.26 3.19
N ARG A 223 10.00 22.31 2.33
CA ARG A 223 9.21 21.15 1.90
C ARG A 223 10.13 20.14 1.21
N GLY A 224 9.98 18.85 1.56
CA GLY A 224 10.75 17.76 0.95
C GLY A 224 12.23 17.72 1.32
N GLN A 225 12.71 18.58 2.23
CA GLN A 225 14.08 18.55 2.72
C GLN A 225 14.22 17.65 3.94
N PHE A 226 15.41 17.07 4.12
CA PHE A 226 15.72 16.15 5.21
C PHE A 226 17.00 16.55 5.94
N LEU A 227 17.02 16.33 7.26
CA LEU A 227 18.17 16.49 8.13
C LEU A 227 18.58 15.14 8.71
N PRO A 228 19.88 14.91 8.95
CA PRO A 228 20.33 13.76 9.70
C PRO A 228 19.68 13.72 11.09
N HIS A 229 19.16 12.56 11.48
CA HIS A 229 18.54 12.35 12.79
C HIS A 229 19.36 11.39 13.64
N ALA A 230 19.67 10.21 13.12
CA ALA A 230 20.39 9.18 13.85
C ALA A 230 21.25 8.29 12.94
N TYR A 231 22.18 7.55 13.53
CA TYR A 231 22.97 6.52 12.87
C TYR A 231 23.00 5.24 13.69
N ILE A 232 22.51 4.14 13.11
CA ILE A 232 22.61 2.82 13.73
C ILE A 232 23.87 2.15 13.19
N ASP A 233 24.87 2.01 14.05
CA ASP A 233 26.06 1.22 13.73
C ASP A 233 25.69 -0.26 13.69
N THR A 234 25.92 -0.89 12.55
CA THR A 234 25.60 -2.32 12.35
C THR A 234 26.86 -3.16 12.26
N SER A 235 28.03 -2.60 12.53
CA SER A 235 29.31 -3.31 12.49
C SER A 235 29.33 -4.55 13.38
N ASP A 236 28.72 -4.49 14.56
CA ASP A 236 28.62 -5.61 15.51
C ASP A 236 27.71 -6.76 15.03
N VAL A 237 26.71 -6.44 14.20
CA VAL A 237 25.71 -7.40 13.72
C VAL A 237 25.96 -7.81 12.26
N GLY A 238 26.87 -7.13 11.56
CA GLY A 238 27.18 -7.34 10.16
C GLY A 238 26.24 -6.61 9.21
N ALA A 239 26.37 -6.89 7.91
CA ALA A 239 25.58 -6.22 6.88
C ALA A 239 24.07 -6.44 7.09
N VAL A 240 23.29 -5.36 7.10
CA VAL A 240 21.82 -5.43 7.08
C VAL A 240 21.34 -5.97 5.74
N ARG A 241 20.44 -6.95 5.80
CA ARG A 241 19.77 -7.59 4.66
C ARG A 241 18.43 -6.93 4.37
N LEU A 242 17.58 -6.82 5.38
CA LEU A 242 16.25 -6.21 5.30
C LEU A 242 16.09 -5.22 6.45
N PHE A 243 15.31 -4.17 6.20
CA PHE A 243 14.83 -3.28 7.24
C PHE A 243 13.48 -2.69 6.79
N GLY A 244 12.70 -2.24 7.75
CA GLY A 244 11.46 -1.51 7.51
C GLY A 244 11.16 -0.57 8.66
N ILE A 245 10.44 0.51 8.38
CA ILE A 245 10.02 1.49 9.38
C ILE A 245 8.50 1.68 9.34
N ASN A 246 7.89 1.58 10.52
CA ASN A 246 6.57 2.09 10.80
C ASN A 246 6.69 2.90 12.07
N PHE A 247 6.91 4.21 11.91
CA PHE A 247 7.34 5.08 13.00
C PHE A 247 6.41 4.96 14.22
N PRO A 248 6.96 4.82 15.45
CA PRO A 248 8.37 5.01 15.81
C PRO A 248 9.26 3.77 15.65
N LEU A 249 8.74 2.64 15.16
CA LEU A 249 9.48 1.39 15.15
C LEU A 249 10.28 1.22 13.85
N LEU A 250 11.59 1.06 13.99
CA LEU A 250 12.49 0.60 12.94
C LEU A 250 12.92 -0.81 13.29
N ALA A 251 12.75 -1.75 12.37
CA ALA A 251 13.25 -3.11 12.55
C ALA A 251 14.16 -3.52 11.40
N TYR A 252 15.15 -4.35 11.69
CA TYR A 252 16.07 -4.86 10.68
C TYR A 252 16.56 -6.28 10.99
N ALA A 253 16.98 -6.97 9.93
CA ALA A 253 17.55 -8.31 9.97
C ALA A 253 18.94 -8.32 9.28
N PRO A 254 19.99 -8.83 9.94
CA PRO A 254 21.35 -8.92 9.40
C PRO A 254 21.54 -10.12 8.46
N PHE A 255 22.64 -10.16 7.70
CA PHE A 255 23.02 -11.31 6.87
C PHE A 255 23.62 -12.48 7.67
N THR A 256 24.39 -12.18 8.73
CA THR A 256 25.18 -13.17 9.49
C THR A 256 24.34 -14.02 10.44
N ASN A 257 23.20 -13.47 10.89
CA ASN A 257 22.22 -14.15 11.73
C ASN A 257 20.82 -13.83 11.20
N SER A 258 20.50 -14.37 10.02
CA SER A 258 19.32 -13.97 9.25
C SER A 258 17.98 -14.25 9.91
N SER A 259 17.95 -15.10 10.94
CA SER A 259 16.75 -15.31 11.74
C SER A 259 16.47 -14.12 12.65
N LYS A 260 17.49 -13.54 13.29
CA LYS A 260 17.32 -12.53 14.33
C LYS A 260 16.84 -11.19 13.78
N VAL A 261 15.83 -10.62 14.44
CA VAL A 261 15.30 -9.29 14.16
C VAL A 261 15.59 -8.37 15.34
N THR A 262 16.15 -7.21 15.04
CA THR A 262 16.37 -6.14 16.01
C THR A 262 15.36 -5.04 15.77
N VAL A 263 14.69 -4.58 16.82
CA VAL A 263 13.73 -3.47 16.81
C VAL A 263 14.31 -2.31 17.61
N ILE A 264 14.27 -1.12 17.02
CA ILE A 264 14.80 0.13 17.55
C ILE A 264 13.70 1.18 17.49
N ASP A 265 13.67 2.08 18.47
CA ASP A 265 12.90 3.32 18.40
C ASP A 265 13.63 4.32 17.50
N ALA A 266 13.11 4.56 16.29
CA ALA A 266 13.70 5.50 15.34
C ALA A 266 13.76 6.94 15.87
N GLY A 267 12.88 7.30 16.80
CA GLY A 267 12.86 8.62 17.44
C GLY A 267 14.01 8.82 18.42
N SER A 268 14.32 7.81 19.25
CA SER A 268 15.34 7.91 20.31
C SER A 268 16.67 7.20 20.01
N GLY A 269 16.69 6.32 19.00
CA GLY A 269 17.82 5.43 18.68
C GLY A 269 17.98 4.25 19.64
N GLU A 270 17.09 4.08 20.61
CA GLU A 270 17.22 3.03 21.61
C GLU A 270 16.87 1.65 21.03
N SER A 271 17.75 0.66 21.24
CA SER A 271 17.44 -0.74 20.92
C SER A 271 16.38 -1.25 21.88
N LEU A 272 15.18 -1.45 21.37
CA LEU A 272 14.02 -1.89 22.15
C LEU A 272 14.02 -3.39 22.34
N TRP A 273 14.32 -4.14 21.29
CA TRP A 273 14.08 -5.57 21.29
C TRP A 273 14.94 -6.33 20.29
N ASN A 274 15.19 -7.59 20.62
CA ASN A 274 15.96 -8.53 19.83
C ASN A 274 15.25 -9.88 19.93
N VAL A 275 14.76 -10.40 18.80
CA VAL A 275 13.94 -11.61 18.77
C VAL A 275 14.43 -12.56 17.69
N ASP A 276 14.57 -13.85 18.01
CA ASP A 276 14.68 -14.91 17.01
C ASP A 276 13.28 -15.51 16.77
N PRO A 277 12.80 -15.58 15.51
CA PRO A 277 11.57 -16.25 15.15
C PRO A 277 11.69 -17.73 15.50
N GLY A 278 11.04 -18.16 16.59
CA GLY A 278 11.19 -19.50 17.15
C GLY A 278 11.47 -19.51 18.65
N ASP A 279 11.88 -18.38 19.24
CA ASP A 279 12.08 -18.28 20.68
C ASP A 279 10.75 -18.40 21.47
N GLY A 280 9.65 -18.00 20.84
CA GLY A 280 8.30 -17.96 21.42
C GLY A 280 7.48 -19.23 21.22
N ARG A 281 6.29 -19.24 21.83
CA ARG A 281 5.28 -20.26 21.52
C ARG A 281 4.77 -20.03 20.10
N LEU A 282 4.85 -21.06 19.27
CA LEU A 282 4.35 -21.02 17.90
C LEU A 282 2.88 -21.44 17.86
N LEU A 283 2.03 -20.59 17.28
CA LEU A 283 0.59 -20.77 17.12
C LEU A 283 0.19 -20.83 15.65
N GLY A 284 -0.94 -21.46 15.34
CA GLY A 284 -1.48 -21.54 13.97
C GLY A 284 -0.76 -22.49 13.01
N MET A 285 0.32 -23.15 13.46
CA MET A 285 1.05 -24.13 12.64
C MET A 285 0.16 -25.33 12.30
N PRO A 286 0.14 -25.78 11.04
CA PRO A 286 -0.48 -27.05 10.68
C PRO A 286 0.17 -28.22 11.44
N PRO A 287 -0.58 -29.29 11.82
CA PRO A 287 -0.07 -30.36 12.69
C PRO A 287 1.17 -31.13 12.18
N ARG A 288 1.46 -31.07 10.88
CA ARG A 288 2.60 -31.74 10.25
C ARG A 288 3.67 -30.77 9.75
N PHE A 289 3.50 -29.48 10.03
CA PHE A 289 4.46 -28.46 9.65
C PHE A 289 5.64 -28.48 10.61
N ILE A 290 6.84 -28.67 10.08
CA ILE A 290 8.08 -28.61 10.86
C ILE A 290 8.61 -27.19 10.70
N PHE A 291 8.71 -26.47 11.82
CA PHE A 291 9.28 -25.13 11.82
C PHE A 291 10.77 -25.23 11.44
N PRO A 292 11.25 -24.53 10.39
CA PRO A 292 12.63 -24.67 9.95
C PRO A 292 13.65 -24.25 11.01
N ASP A 293 14.84 -24.87 10.97
CA ASP A 293 15.97 -24.48 11.82
C ASP A 293 16.45 -23.07 11.48
N ALA A 294 17.09 -22.38 12.44
CA ALA A 294 17.49 -20.99 12.31
C ALA A 294 18.34 -20.69 11.05
N THR A 295 19.19 -21.62 10.62
CA THR A 295 20.02 -21.50 9.42
C THR A 295 19.23 -21.47 8.11
N ASP A 296 18.02 -22.02 8.14
CA ASP A 296 17.09 -22.09 6.99
C ASP A 296 16.05 -20.96 7.02
N ARG A 297 16.04 -20.12 8.05
CA ARG A 297 15.15 -18.96 8.20
C ARG A 297 15.74 -17.76 7.47
N VAL A 298 15.49 -17.74 6.17
CA VAL A 298 15.98 -16.68 5.28
C VAL A 298 14.82 -15.73 4.95
N PRO A 299 14.80 -14.50 5.52
CA PRO A 299 13.73 -13.57 5.26
C PRO A 299 13.87 -12.99 3.85
N MET A 300 12.75 -12.99 3.14
CA MET A 300 12.59 -12.49 1.77
C MET A 300 12.03 -11.08 1.77
N ASP A 301 11.12 -10.78 2.70
CA ASP A 301 10.49 -9.49 2.85
C ASP A 301 10.06 -9.30 4.31
N PHE A 302 9.72 -8.07 4.65
CA PHE A 302 9.45 -7.64 6.01
C PHE A 302 8.42 -6.52 6.00
N ASP A 303 7.49 -6.53 6.96
CA ASP A 303 6.54 -5.44 7.17
C ASP A 303 6.23 -5.22 8.65
N ILE A 304 5.86 -4.00 9.03
CA ILE A 304 5.57 -3.60 10.42
C ILE A 304 4.18 -2.96 10.49
N SER A 305 3.34 -3.46 11.38
CA SER A 305 2.13 -2.78 11.84
C SER A 305 2.35 -2.19 13.24
N LYS A 306 1.35 -1.47 13.75
CA LYS A 306 1.40 -0.92 15.11
C LYS A 306 1.55 -2.00 16.19
N GLU A 307 1.12 -3.23 15.93
CA GLU A 307 1.06 -4.30 16.94
C GLU A 307 1.87 -5.54 16.58
N HIS A 308 2.28 -5.70 15.32
CA HIS A 308 2.92 -6.92 14.84
C HIS A 308 4.03 -6.61 13.84
N ILE A 309 5.04 -7.49 13.83
CA ILE A 309 6.04 -7.59 12.78
C ILE A 309 5.73 -8.83 11.93
N CYS A 310 5.72 -8.70 10.61
CA CYS A 310 5.61 -9.82 9.69
C CYS A 310 6.98 -10.13 9.07
N LEU A 311 7.43 -11.37 9.24
CA LEU A 311 8.59 -11.92 8.56
C LEU A 311 8.12 -12.85 7.45
N CYS A 312 8.36 -12.43 6.22
CA CYS A 312 8.09 -13.25 5.06
C CYS A 312 9.32 -14.12 4.77
N MET A 313 9.25 -15.40 5.10
CA MET A 313 10.27 -16.39 4.74
C MET A 313 9.85 -17.11 3.47
N TYR A 314 10.79 -17.70 2.72
CA TYR A 314 10.46 -18.40 1.47
C TYR A 314 9.41 -19.53 1.64
N THR A 315 9.33 -20.13 2.83
CA THR A 315 8.50 -21.32 3.14
C THR A 315 7.28 -21.05 4.01
N PHE A 316 7.27 -19.96 4.76
CA PHE A 316 6.26 -19.65 5.77
C PHE A 316 6.30 -18.16 6.09
N LEU A 317 5.27 -17.68 6.77
CA LEU A 317 5.26 -16.35 7.37
C LEU A 317 5.27 -16.50 8.89
N VAL A 318 5.93 -15.57 9.58
CA VAL A 318 5.82 -15.43 11.03
C VAL A 318 5.31 -14.05 11.36
N LEU A 319 4.23 -13.99 12.13
CA LEU A 319 3.73 -12.78 12.74
C LEU A 319 4.19 -12.77 14.19
N ILE A 320 4.98 -11.77 14.53
CA ILE A 320 5.56 -11.59 15.85
C ILE A 320 4.83 -10.43 16.52
N ARG A 321 4.16 -10.70 17.63
CA ARG A 321 3.47 -9.66 18.40
C ARG A 321 4.48 -8.74 19.08
N LEU A 322 4.30 -7.44 18.91
CA LEU A 322 5.10 -6.43 19.59
C LEU A 322 4.68 -6.35 21.08
N PRO A 323 5.63 -6.27 22.01
CA PRO A 323 5.34 -5.97 23.40
C PRO A 323 4.47 -4.72 23.57
N LYS A 324 3.46 -4.77 24.44
CA LYS A 324 2.48 -3.68 24.64
C LYS A 324 3.12 -2.34 25.00
N HIS A 325 4.26 -2.34 25.69
CA HIS A 325 4.97 -1.12 26.08
C HIS A 325 5.72 -0.44 24.91
N PHE A 326 5.78 -1.07 23.73
CA PHE A 326 6.21 -0.43 22.49
C PHE A 326 5.05 0.27 21.77
N THR A 327 3.82 -0.19 22.02
CA THR A 327 2.62 0.27 21.32
C THR A 327 1.80 1.25 22.16
N SER A 328 1.97 1.25 23.48
CA SER A 328 1.31 2.20 24.37
C SER A 328 2.02 3.55 24.41
N ASP A 329 1.26 4.63 24.17
CA ASP A 329 1.73 6.00 24.39
C ASP A 329 2.05 6.29 25.87
N PHE A 330 1.58 5.43 26.78
CA PHE A 330 1.77 5.56 28.22
C PHE A 330 3.02 4.81 28.72
N PRO A 331 4.04 5.50 29.26
CA PRO A 331 5.31 4.91 29.69
C PRO A 331 5.26 4.11 31.00
N HIS A 332 4.08 3.68 31.46
CA HIS A 332 3.88 3.13 32.82
C HIS A 332 3.68 1.61 32.91
N ALA A 333 3.93 0.85 31.85
CA ALA A 333 4.06 -0.60 32.00
C ALA A 333 5.31 -0.89 32.86
N GLY A 334 5.11 -1.46 34.05
CA GLY A 334 6.19 -1.71 35.00
C GLY A 334 7.26 -2.65 34.42
N PRO A 335 8.53 -2.50 34.82
CA PRO A 335 9.67 -3.26 34.29
C PRO A 335 9.64 -4.78 34.55
N ASN A 336 8.57 -5.30 35.17
CA ASN A 336 8.45 -6.69 35.61
C ASN A 336 7.56 -7.57 34.70
N GLU A 337 7.11 -7.10 33.53
CA GLU A 337 6.57 -7.99 32.47
C GLU A 337 7.69 -8.59 31.59
N ALA A 338 8.92 -8.61 32.09
CA ALA A 338 9.99 -9.43 31.52
C ALA A 338 9.71 -10.91 31.85
N GLU A 339 9.55 -11.76 30.84
CA GLU A 339 10.38 -12.98 30.68
C GLU A 339 9.82 -13.99 29.66
N ASN A 340 8.56 -13.89 29.22
CA ASN A 340 8.08 -14.82 28.21
C ASN A 340 8.30 -14.27 26.80
N PRO A 341 8.98 -15.02 25.91
CA PRO A 341 9.05 -14.66 24.51
C PRO A 341 7.62 -14.60 23.94
N PRO A 342 7.29 -13.59 23.11
CA PRO A 342 5.92 -13.38 22.66
C PRO A 342 5.45 -14.56 21.81
N ASP A 343 4.14 -14.81 21.87
CA ASP A 343 3.50 -15.74 20.97
C ASP A 343 3.73 -15.31 19.51
N MET A 344 4.01 -16.29 18.66
CA MET A 344 4.30 -16.09 17.24
C MET A 344 3.29 -16.87 16.41
N LEU A 345 2.61 -16.20 15.49
CA LEU A 345 1.66 -16.85 14.60
C LEU A 345 2.39 -17.29 13.34
N VAL A 346 2.32 -18.57 13.00
CA VAL A 346 3.02 -19.14 11.85
C VAL A 346 2.03 -19.55 10.78
N LEU A 347 2.04 -18.81 9.67
CA LEU A 347 1.35 -19.23 8.45
C LEU A 347 2.31 -20.13 7.67
N GLY A 348 2.19 -21.44 7.91
CA GLY A 348 2.90 -22.47 7.18
C GLY A 348 1.97 -23.22 6.23
N GLU A 349 2.48 -23.64 5.08
CA GLU A 349 1.72 -24.41 4.09
C GLU A 349 2.22 -25.84 3.97
N MET A 350 1.28 -26.78 3.99
CA MET A 350 1.56 -28.21 3.82
C MET A 350 1.27 -28.69 2.40
N ASP A 351 0.35 -28.01 1.72
CA ASP A 351 -0.05 -28.33 0.37
C ASP A 351 0.97 -27.78 -0.62
N SER A 352 1.17 -28.51 -1.72
CA SER A 352 2.03 -28.02 -2.80
C SER A 352 1.43 -26.74 -3.44
N PRO A 353 2.25 -25.85 -4.01
CA PRO A 353 1.75 -24.71 -4.76
C PRO A 353 0.71 -25.08 -5.82
N ALA A 354 0.90 -26.20 -6.55
CA ALA A 354 -0.04 -26.67 -7.56
C ALA A 354 -1.41 -27.07 -6.98
N ALA A 355 -1.41 -27.71 -5.80
CA ALA A 355 -2.64 -28.04 -5.07
C ALA A 355 -3.37 -26.77 -4.63
N ARG A 356 -2.62 -25.75 -4.17
CA ARG A 356 -3.19 -24.44 -3.80
C ARG A 356 -3.73 -23.67 -4.99
N GLN A 357 -3.03 -23.67 -6.13
CA GLN A 357 -3.52 -23.09 -7.39
C GLN A 357 -4.86 -23.70 -7.82
N THR A 358 -4.99 -25.03 -7.69
CA THR A 358 -6.22 -25.75 -8.04
C THR A 358 -7.40 -25.36 -7.13
N ASN A 359 -7.11 -25.05 -5.86
CA ASN A 359 -8.11 -24.68 -4.85
C ASN A 359 -8.28 -23.17 -4.65
N ALA A 360 -7.56 -22.34 -5.41
CA ALA A 360 -7.65 -20.89 -5.30
C ALA A 360 -8.84 -20.34 -6.10
N CYS A 361 -9.29 -19.15 -5.75
CA CYS A 361 -10.15 -18.39 -6.64
C CYS A 361 -9.35 -18.03 -7.90
N LEU A 362 -10.04 -18.03 -9.04
CA LEU A 362 -9.49 -17.73 -10.35
C LEU A 362 -10.00 -16.37 -10.84
N LEU A 363 -9.24 -15.73 -11.72
CA LEU A 363 -9.68 -14.56 -12.45
C LEU A 363 -10.29 -14.99 -13.78
N THR A 364 -11.55 -14.61 -14.01
CA THR A 364 -12.20 -14.80 -15.30
C THR A 364 -12.44 -13.43 -15.93
N PRO A 365 -12.00 -13.16 -17.18
CA PRO A 365 -12.22 -11.87 -17.83
C PRO A 365 -13.72 -11.64 -18.02
N VAL A 366 -14.16 -10.42 -17.73
CA VAL A 366 -15.54 -9.98 -17.96
C VAL A 366 -15.63 -9.45 -19.39
N VAL A 367 -16.43 -10.10 -20.23
CA VAL A 367 -16.71 -9.62 -21.59
C VAL A 367 -17.55 -8.36 -21.47
N GLU A 368 -16.95 -7.21 -21.71
CA GLU A 368 -17.66 -5.93 -21.79
C GLU A 368 -18.06 -5.63 -23.25
N ASP A 369 -19.27 -5.12 -23.46
CA ASP A 369 -19.70 -4.62 -24.76
C ASP A 369 -18.83 -3.42 -25.18
N ASN A 370 -18.29 -3.48 -26.40
CA ASN A 370 -17.43 -2.44 -26.97
C ASN A 370 -18.24 -1.17 -27.27
N ASP A 371 -18.49 -0.35 -26.24
CA ASP A 371 -18.96 1.03 -26.43
C ASP A 371 -17.83 1.94 -26.92
N ALA A 372 -18.20 2.96 -27.69
CA ALA A 372 -17.27 3.92 -28.28
C ALA A 372 -16.45 4.66 -27.21
N MET A 373 -15.13 4.63 -27.37
CA MET A 373 -14.16 5.35 -26.53
C MET A 373 -14.18 6.86 -26.80
N THR A 374 -14.26 7.68 -25.75
CA THR A 374 -14.08 9.16 -25.80
C THR A 374 -12.86 9.58 -25.00
N TRP A 375 -11.96 10.36 -25.62
CA TRP A 375 -10.63 10.72 -25.10
C TRP A 375 -10.30 12.17 -25.46
N SER A 376 -9.48 12.80 -24.64
CA SER A 376 -8.91 14.14 -24.88
C SER A 376 -7.45 14.17 -24.48
N SER A 377 -6.57 14.50 -25.43
CA SER A 377 -5.15 14.76 -25.19
C SER A 377 -4.94 16.24 -24.86
N THR A 378 -4.08 16.54 -23.88
CA THR A 378 -3.70 17.90 -23.49
C THR A 378 -2.20 18.09 -23.65
N ASP A 379 -1.85 19.00 -24.57
CA ASP A 379 -0.60 19.74 -24.81
C ASP A 379 0.78 19.07 -24.74
N ASP A 380 1.68 19.54 -25.62
CA ASP A 380 3.04 19.05 -25.90
C ASP A 380 4.08 19.29 -24.77
N SER A 381 3.66 19.63 -23.55
CA SER A 381 4.57 19.87 -22.42
C SER A 381 4.69 18.65 -21.51
N SER A 382 5.93 18.19 -21.27
CA SER A 382 6.28 17.24 -20.21
C SER A 382 5.63 17.63 -18.87
N PRO A 383 4.93 16.74 -18.14
CA PRO A 383 4.86 15.26 -18.29
C PRO A 383 3.91 14.75 -19.38
N VAL A 384 4.12 13.51 -19.86
CA VAL A 384 3.11 12.81 -20.69
C VAL A 384 1.91 12.58 -19.79
N VAL A 385 0.79 13.25 -20.06
CA VAL A 385 -0.46 13.08 -19.31
C VAL A 385 -1.58 12.87 -20.30
N THR A 386 -2.35 11.81 -20.10
CA THR A 386 -3.54 11.52 -20.89
C THR A 386 -4.74 11.26 -19.98
N THR A 387 -5.93 11.55 -20.49
CA THR A 387 -7.18 11.32 -19.76
C THR A 387 -7.93 10.17 -20.39
N LEU A 388 -8.23 9.15 -19.59
CA LEU A 388 -8.87 7.93 -20.04
C LEU A 388 -10.20 7.73 -19.37
N SER A 389 -11.15 7.14 -20.09
CA SER A 389 -12.27 6.49 -19.41
C SER A 389 -11.77 5.25 -18.67
N GLY A 390 -12.38 4.91 -17.54
CA GLY A 390 -12.00 3.73 -16.76
C GLY A 390 -12.10 2.44 -17.57
N ARG A 391 -13.11 2.29 -18.43
CA ARG A 391 -13.20 1.16 -19.38
C ARG A 391 -11.99 1.04 -20.32
N GLY A 392 -11.33 2.17 -20.60
CA GLY A 392 -10.14 2.23 -21.42
C GLY A 392 -8.84 1.99 -20.70
N ALA A 393 -8.76 2.36 -19.43
CA ALA A 393 -7.61 2.13 -18.56
C ALA A 393 -7.58 0.69 -18.04
N PHE A 394 -8.74 0.06 -17.86
CA PHE A 394 -8.88 -1.21 -17.17
C PHE A 394 -9.39 -2.35 -18.06
N GLU A 395 -8.94 -3.55 -17.75
CA GLU A 395 -9.62 -4.80 -18.11
C GLU A 395 -10.18 -5.41 -16.84
N ARG A 396 -11.47 -5.76 -16.85
CA ARG A 396 -12.17 -6.26 -15.66
C ARG A 396 -12.13 -7.77 -15.59
N PHE A 397 -11.90 -8.27 -14.38
CA PHE A 397 -11.95 -9.68 -14.04
C PHE A 397 -12.95 -9.89 -12.91
N GLN A 398 -13.72 -10.97 -13.03
CA GLN A 398 -14.53 -11.50 -11.95
C GLN A 398 -13.73 -12.55 -11.20
N VAL A 399 -13.77 -12.49 -9.86
CA VAL A 399 -13.24 -13.55 -9.01
C VAL A 399 -14.21 -14.71 -9.00
N THR A 400 -13.80 -15.83 -9.59
CA THR A 400 -14.58 -17.07 -9.62
C THR A 400 -14.04 -18.05 -8.59
N PRO A 401 -14.88 -18.62 -7.71
CA PRO A 401 -14.43 -19.64 -6.78
C PRO A 401 -13.95 -20.89 -7.52
N PRO A 402 -13.05 -21.69 -6.92
CA PRO A 402 -12.62 -22.95 -7.51
C PRO A 402 -13.83 -23.89 -7.69
N SER A 403 -13.84 -24.66 -8.78
CA SER A 403 -14.91 -25.63 -9.04
C SER A 403 -14.98 -26.69 -7.93
N GLU A 404 -16.18 -27.23 -7.64
CA GLU A 404 -16.31 -28.33 -6.68
C GLU A 404 -15.46 -29.55 -7.06
N ALA A 405 -15.30 -29.80 -8.37
CA ALA A 405 -14.47 -30.89 -8.87
C ALA A 405 -13.00 -30.67 -8.51
N ALA A 406 -12.48 -29.45 -8.63
CA ALA A 406 -11.12 -29.08 -8.24
C ALA A 406 -10.91 -29.25 -6.72
N GLN A 407 -11.88 -28.78 -5.91
CA GLN A 407 -11.86 -28.96 -4.46
C GLN A 407 -11.84 -30.46 -4.07
N LYS A 408 -12.66 -31.28 -4.73
CA LYS A 408 -12.73 -32.74 -4.50
C LYS A 408 -11.48 -33.46 -4.99
N ALA A 409 -10.95 -33.09 -6.15
CA ALA A 409 -9.75 -33.70 -6.72
C ALA A 409 -8.54 -33.53 -5.81
N ASN A 410 -8.40 -32.38 -5.15
CA ASN A 410 -7.29 -32.16 -4.23
C ASN A 410 -7.36 -33.06 -2.98
N MET A 411 -8.55 -33.39 -2.49
CA MET A 411 -8.70 -34.36 -1.39
C MET A 411 -8.24 -35.78 -1.76
N HIS A 412 -8.17 -36.09 -3.05
CA HIS A 412 -7.80 -37.42 -3.57
C HIS A 412 -6.46 -37.46 -4.29
N ALA A 413 -5.76 -36.33 -4.40
CA ALA A 413 -4.47 -36.26 -5.06
C ALA A 413 -3.41 -37.04 -4.26
N LEU A 414 -2.86 -38.09 -4.86
CA LEU A 414 -1.75 -38.84 -4.29
C LEU A 414 -0.49 -37.95 -4.33
N VAL A 415 -0.16 -37.33 -3.19
CA VAL A 415 1.13 -36.64 -3.04
C VAL A 415 2.21 -37.73 -2.90
N PRO A 416 3.21 -37.78 -3.79
CA PRO A 416 4.27 -38.78 -3.69
C PRO A 416 4.96 -38.68 -2.33
N LEU A 417 4.88 -39.74 -1.52
CA LEU A 417 5.78 -39.88 -0.39
C LEU A 417 7.20 -39.88 -0.97
N ASN A 418 8.04 -38.94 -0.52
CA ASN A 418 9.47 -38.77 -0.87
C ASN A 418 9.81 -37.81 -2.03
N SER A 419 8.87 -37.14 -2.68
CA SER A 419 9.24 -36.00 -3.52
C SER A 419 9.60 -34.79 -2.66
N PRO A 420 10.70 -34.05 -2.97
CA PRO A 420 11.00 -32.80 -2.26
C PRO A 420 9.78 -31.89 -2.43
N ARG A 421 9.08 -31.62 -1.33
CA ARG A 421 7.87 -30.80 -1.35
C ARG A 421 8.26 -29.43 -1.85
N MET A 422 7.75 -29.06 -3.02
CA MET A 422 7.89 -27.69 -3.53
C MET A 422 7.25 -26.77 -2.50
N ARG A 423 8.04 -25.82 -2.00
CA ARG A 423 7.69 -24.95 -0.87
C ARG A 423 6.76 -23.83 -1.35
N ALA A 424 6.00 -23.20 -0.45
CA ALA A 424 5.02 -22.16 -0.78
C ALA A 424 5.58 -20.97 -1.58
N GLY A 425 6.88 -20.66 -1.40
CA GLY A 425 7.59 -19.66 -2.19
C GLY A 425 7.11 -18.23 -1.93
N PHE A 426 6.85 -17.87 -0.68
CA PHE A 426 6.47 -16.50 -0.35
C PHE A 426 7.61 -15.52 -0.68
N VAL A 427 7.25 -14.38 -1.26
CA VAL A 427 8.19 -13.34 -1.69
C VAL A 427 7.87 -11.97 -1.13
N SER A 428 6.61 -11.72 -0.74
CA SER A 428 6.21 -10.46 -0.12
C SER A 428 5.02 -10.67 0.81
N ALA A 429 4.93 -9.87 1.87
CA ALA A 429 3.80 -9.84 2.77
C ALA A 429 3.55 -8.41 3.27
N ARG A 430 2.29 -7.99 3.33
CA ARG A 430 1.89 -6.66 3.75
C ARG A 430 0.70 -6.70 4.69
N PHE A 431 0.81 -6.02 5.82
CA PHE A 431 -0.31 -5.76 6.71
C PHE A 431 -1.30 -4.83 6.04
N SER A 432 -2.57 -5.06 6.32
CA SER A 432 -3.59 -4.07 6.03
C SER A 432 -3.37 -2.78 6.84
N PRO A 433 -3.92 -1.63 6.41
CA PRO A 433 -3.69 -0.33 7.09
C PRO A 433 -4.07 -0.29 8.57
N ASP A 434 -5.02 -1.12 8.99
CA ASP A 434 -5.43 -1.25 10.39
C ASP A 434 -4.60 -2.28 11.18
N GLY A 435 -3.69 -2.99 10.52
CA GLY A 435 -2.83 -4.03 11.10
C GLY A 435 -3.53 -5.35 11.42
N ARG A 436 -4.80 -5.55 11.04
CA ARG A 436 -5.60 -6.73 11.43
C ARG A 436 -5.58 -7.87 10.41
N HIS A 437 -5.34 -7.55 9.15
CA HIS A 437 -5.30 -8.51 8.06
C HIS A 437 -3.91 -8.54 7.45
N LEU A 438 -3.60 -9.64 6.76
CA LEU A 438 -2.33 -9.82 6.08
C LEU A 438 -2.60 -10.31 4.66
N VAL A 439 -1.93 -9.70 3.69
CA VAL A 439 -1.80 -10.26 2.35
C VAL A 439 -0.38 -10.72 2.11
N ALA A 440 -0.22 -11.93 1.59
CA ALA A 440 1.07 -12.45 1.18
C ALA A 440 1.05 -12.95 -0.26
N ALA A 441 2.16 -12.74 -0.94
CA ALA A 441 2.37 -13.07 -2.35
C ALA A 441 3.41 -14.17 -2.49
N THR A 442 3.21 -15.05 -3.48
CA THR A 442 4.16 -16.11 -3.80
C THR A 442 4.73 -15.99 -5.21
N ALA A 443 5.92 -16.56 -5.39
CA ALA A 443 6.57 -16.77 -6.68
C ALA A 443 5.80 -17.72 -7.62
N PHE A 444 4.68 -18.31 -7.16
CA PHE A 444 3.82 -19.19 -7.95
C PHE A 444 2.48 -18.53 -8.31
N GLY A 445 2.36 -17.22 -8.12
CA GLY A 445 1.19 -16.45 -8.53
C GLY A 445 -0.01 -16.54 -7.60
N LEU A 446 0.19 -17.01 -6.36
CA LEU A 446 -0.85 -17.04 -5.35
C LEU A 446 -0.76 -15.81 -4.45
N LEU A 447 -1.92 -15.21 -4.20
CA LEU A 447 -2.15 -14.27 -3.13
C LEU A 447 -2.89 -14.97 -2.00
N TYR A 448 -2.39 -14.81 -0.79
CA TYR A 448 -2.95 -15.30 0.46
C TYR A 448 -3.55 -14.12 1.19
N PHE A 449 -4.83 -14.21 1.54
CA PHE A 449 -5.54 -13.20 2.34
C PHE A 449 -5.87 -13.81 3.70
N ALA A 450 -5.06 -13.53 4.71
CA ALA A 450 -5.31 -13.98 6.08
C ALA A 450 -6.10 -12.90 6.84
N TRP A 451 -7.39 -13.18 7.06
CA TRP A 451 -8.33 -12.22 7.62
C TRP A 451 -8.36 -12.29 9.15
N ASP A 452 -8.14 -11.16 9.83
CA ASP A 452 -8.25 -11.05 11.29
C ASP A 452 -7.39 -12.11 11.98
N PHE A 453 -6.10 -12.12 11.63
CA PHE A 453 -5.18 -13.18 12.01
C PHE A 453 -5.02 -13.33 13.53
N ALA A 454 -5.41 -12.32 14.32
CA ALA A 454 -5.51 -12.40 15.77
C ALA A 454 -6.43 -13.55 16.24
N ARG A 455 -7.39 -14.01 15.42
CA ARG A 455 -8.22 -15.20 15.71
C ARG A 455 -7.40 -16.48 15.89
N VAL A 456 -6.19 -16.54 15.34
CA VAL A 456 -5.25 -17.64 15.53
C VAL A 456 -4.76 -17.71 16.98
N GLU A 457 -4.62 -16.56 17.67
CA GLU A 457 -4.34 -16.53 19.11
C GLU A 457 -5.46 -17.21 19.91
N GLY A 458 -6.70 -17.10 19.42
CA GLY A 458 -7.88 -17.76 19.97
C GLY A 458 -8.00 -19.25 19.65
N GLY A 459 -7.02 -19.84 18.95
CA GLY A 459 -6.96 -21.26 18.64
C GLY A 459 -7.48 -21.66 17.25
N MET A 460 -7.87 -20.70 16.40
CA MET A 460 -8.18 -21.00 14.99
C MET A 460 -6.91 -21.31 14.20
N MET A 461 -7.04 -22.07 13.10
CA MET A 461 -5.92 -22.31 12.19
C MET A 461 -5.91 -21.28 11.07
N PHE A 462 -4.73 -20.98 10.51
CA PHE A 462 -4.64 -20.09 9.34
C PHE A 462 -5.47 -20.61 8.16
N SER A 463 -5.58 -21.92 7.99
CA SER A 463 -6.41 -22.54 6.94
C SER A 463 -7.89 -22.14 7.02
N ASP A 464 -8.38 -21.74 8.19
CA ASP A 464 -9.79 -21.42 8.43
C ASP A 464 -10.09 -19.93 8.15
N ILE A 465 -9.06 -19.10 8.08
CA ILE A 465 -9.16 -17.64 7.91
C ILE A 465 -8.43 -17.13 6.67
N THR A 466 -7.82 -18.03 5.89
CA THR A 466 -7.03 -17.67 4.72
C THR A 466 -7.76 -18.02 3.42
N GLU A 467 -7.90 -17.01 2.56
CA GLU A 467 -8.41 -17.18 1.20
C GLU A 467 -7.29 -17.02 0.18
N HIS A 468 -7.47 -17.63 -0.99
CA HIS A 468 -6.44 -17.67 -2.03
C HIS A 468 -6.98 -17.13 -3.34
N LEU A 469 -6.21 -16.26 -4.00
CA LEU A 469 -6.45 -15.80 -5.36
C LEU A 469 -5.25 -16.17 -6.23
N PHE A 470 -5.50 -16.84 -7.34
CA PHE A 470 -4.47 -17.20 -8.31
C PHE A 470 -4.47 -16.22 -9.49
N LEU A 471 -3.33 -15.57 -9.71
CA LEU A 471 -3.12 -14.58 -10.76
C LEU A 471 -2.45 -15.15 -12.02
N GLU A 472 -2.26 -16.47 -12.09
CA GLU A 472 -1.58 -17.20 -13.18
C GLU A 472 -0.08 -16.90 -13.35
N GLU A 473 0.38 -15.76 -12.83
CA GLU A 473 1.75 -15.27 -12.97
C GLU A 473 2.39 -15.06 -11.58
N PRO A 474 3.70 -15.33 -11.43
CA PRO A 474 4.41 -15.04 -10.18
C PRO A 474 4.14 -13.63 -9.69
N VAL A 475 3.74 -13.46 -8.43
CA VAL A 475 3.56 -12.13 -7.84
C VAL A 475 4.90 -11.62 -7.34
N ARG A 476 5.16 -10.33 -7.51
CA ARG A 476 6.41 -9.69 -7.09
C ARG A 476 6.21 -8.71 -5.95
N GLU A 477 5.18 -7.88 -6.06
CA GLU A 477 4.96 -6.76 -5.14
C GLU A 477 3.47 -6.58 -4.86
N VAL A 478 3.18 -6.16 -3.65
CA VAL A 478 1.84 -5.89 -3.15
C VAL A 478 1.87 -4.56 -2.41
N SER A 479 0.86 -3.72 -2.61
CA SER A 479 0.72 -2.42 -1.95
C SER A 479 -0.74 -2.18 -1.55
N TRP A 480 -0.98 -1.85 -0.29
CA TRP A 480 -2.31 -1.52 0.21
C TRP A 480 -2.66 -0.06 -0.06
N ASP A 481 -3.96 0.23 -0.17
CA ASP A 481 -4.47 1.60 -0.08
C ASP A 481 -4.31 2.08 1.36
N SER A 482 -4.38 3.38 1.57
CA SER A 482 -4.65 4.01 2.87
C SER A 482 -5.88 3.41 3.60
N HIS A 483 -6.78 2.73 2.88
CA HIS A 483 -7.96 2.06 3.42
C HIS A 483 -7.95 0.55 3.17
N LEU A 484 -8.71 -0.19 3.99
CA LEU A 484 -8.85 -1.65 3.93
C LEU A 484 -9.53 -2.19 2.65
N ARG A 485 -9.85 -1.32 1.69
CA ARG A 485 -10.72 -1.65 0.56
C ARG A 485 -9.96 -2.23 -0.62
N ARG A 486 -8.75 -1.73 -0.88
CA ARG A 486 -8.05 -1.98 -2.15
C ARG A 486 -6.61 -2.39 -1.94
N LEU A 487 -6.16 -3.19 -2.88
CA LEU A 487 -4.81 -3.69 -2.98
C LEU A 487 -4.34 -3.54 -4.43
N ALA A 488 -3.14 -3.00 -4.64
CA ALA A 488 -2.44 -3.10 -5.90
C ALA A 488 -1.48 -4.29 -5.86
N VAL A 489 -1.43 -5.05 -6.95
CA VAL A 489 -0.61 -6.25 -7.08
C VAL A 489 0.16 -6.17 -8.39
N ARG A 490 1.46 -6.42 -8.32
CA ARG A 490 2.35 -6.44 -9.49
C ARG A 490 2.91 -7.83 -9.70
N THR A 491 2.78 -8.36 -10.90
CA THR A 491 3.35 -9.66 -11.27
C THR A 491 4.79 -9.52 -11.75
N ALA A 492 5.50 -10.65 -11.84
CA ALA A 492 6.84 -10.72 -12.40
C ALA A 492 6.88 -10.46 -13.91
N TRP A 493 5.73 -10.44 -14.59
CA TRP A 493 5.63 -10.01 -15.98
C TRP A 493 5.25 -8.53 -16.09
N GLU A 494 5.25 -7.83 -14.95
CA GLU A 494 4.97 -6.41 -14.79
C GLU A 494 3.52 -6.03 -15.06
N ASP A 495 2.59 -6.99 -15.11
CA ASP A 495 1.16 -6.70 -15.10
C ASP A 495 0.77 -6.17 -13.73
N VAL A 496 -0.07 -5.13 -13.73
CA VAL A 496 -0.55 -4.48 -12.52
C VAL A 496 -2.05 -4.70 -12.38
N PHE A 497 -2.45 -5.23 -11.24
CA PHE A 497 -3.84 -5.49 -10.88
C PHE A 497 -4.25 -4.61 -9.70
N ILE A 498 -5.47 -4.08 -9.73
CA ILE A 498 -6.15 -3.47 -8.59
C ILE A 498 -7.23 -4.44 -8.14
N VAL A 499 -7.10 -4.95 -6.92
CA VAL A 499 -8.07 -5.83 -6.26
C VAL A 499 -8.88 -5.01 -5.26
N THR A 500 -10.17 -4.82 -5.56
CA THR A 500 -11.13 -4.17 -4.65
C THR A 500 -11.85 -5.27 -3.87
N LEU A 501 -11.50 -5.43 -2.60
CA LEU A 501 -11.91 -6.56 -1.76
C LEU A 501 -13.37 -6.47 -1.32
N ASN A 502 -13.90 -5.25 -1.19
CA ASN A 502 -15.31 -5.02 -0.88
C ASN A 502 -15.84 -3.88 -1.76
N PRO A 503 -16.45 -4.19 -2.93
CA PRO A 503 -17.02 -3.15 -3.78
C PRO A 503 -18.23 -2.47 -3.12
N ASN A 504 -18.87 -3.14 -2.16
CA ASN A 504 -20.03 -2.63 -1.43
C ASN A 504 -19.63 -1.90 -0.15
N TYR A 505 -18.36 -1.56 0.05
CA TYR A 505 -17.89 -0.93 1.29
C TYR A 505 -18.63 0.37 1.64
N HIS A 506 -19.03 1.14 0.62
CA HIS A 506 -19.83 2.37 0.78
C HIS A 506 -21.33 2.13 0.62
N ALA A 507 -21.78 0.91 0.34
CA ALA A 507 -23.19 0.56 0.38
C ALA A 507 -23.56 0.22 1.82
N PHE A 508 -24.55 0.90 2.37
CA PHE A 508 -25.06 0.56 3.69
C PHE A 508 -25.95 -0.66 3.58
N HIS A 509 -25.67 -1.68 4.40
CA HIS A 509 -26.61 -2.75 4.68
C HIS A 509 -27.08 -2.59 6.11
N ALA A 510 -28.38 -2.32 6.29
CA ALA A 510 -29.02 -2.27 7.60
C ALA A 510 -28.94 -3.60 8.38
N ASP A 511 -28.59 -4.70 7.70
CA ASP A 511 -28.49 -6.04 8.25
C ASP A 511 -27.09 -6.43 8.74
N GLN A 512 -26.11 -5.52 8.77
CA GLN A 512 -24.87 -5.78 9.51
C GLN A 512 -25.04 -5.31 10.96
N PRO A 513 -25.32 -6.20 11.92
CA PRO A 513 -25.37 -5.82 13.32
C PRO A 513 -24.02 -5.27 13.74
N GLU A 514 -24.03 -4.05 14.28
CA GLU A 514 -22.89 -3.49 14.98
C GLU A 514 -22.51 -4.45 16.13
N ALA A 515 -21.27 -4.94 16.11
CA ALA A 515 -20.61 -5.62 17.23
C ALA A 515 -21.11 -7.02 17.65
N GLY A 516 -21.30 -7.94 16.69
CA GLY A 516 -21.20 -9.39 16.94
C GLY A 516 -20.04 -10.01 16.13
N PRO A 517 -19.41 -11.12 16.58
CA PRO A 517 -18.46 -11.88 15.77
C PRO A 517 -19.27 -12.63 14.68
N VAL A 518 -19.67 -11.90 13.64
CA VAL A 518 -20.38 -12.45 12.50
C VAL A 518 -19.41 -13.33 11.71
N GLU A 519 -19.86 -14.54 11.39
CA GLU A 519 -19.19 -15.56 10.59
C GLU A 519 -18.36 -14.92 9.45
N SER A 520 -17.10 -15.34 9.32
CA SER A 520 -16.13 -14.74 8.40
C SER A 520 -16.77 -14.57 7.01
N PRO A 521 -17.05 -13.33 6.55
CA PRO A 521 -17.53 -13.16 5.20
C PRO A 521 -16.41 -13.63 4.29
N CYS A 522 -16.75 -14.49 3.33
CA CYS A 522 -15.82 -14.92 2.30
C CYS A 522 -15.51 -13.68 1.45
N VAL A 523 -14.52 -12.86 1.85
CA VAL A 523 -14.36 -11.46 1.38
C VAL A 523 -14.02 -11.44 -0.10
N LEU A 524 -13.29 -12.43 -0.60
CA LEU A 524 -13.01 -12.53 -2.04
C LEU A 524 -14.26 -12.81 -2.89
N ARG A 525 -15.33 -13.39 -2.32
CA ARG A 525 -16.60 -13.56 -3.05
C ARG A 525 -17.30 -12.22 -3.17
N GLY A 526 -17.11 -11.59 -4.33
CA GLY A 526 -17.61 -10.26 -4.63
C GLY A 526 -16.49 -9.24 -4.77
N ALA A 527 -15.23 -9.60 -4.52
CA ALA A 527 -14.11 -8.74 -4.89
C ALA A 527 -14.12 -8.50 -6.41
N SER A 528 -13.80 -7.27 -6.84
CA SER A 528 -13.57 -6.95 -8.23
C SER A 528 -12.08 -6.78 -8.49
N VAL A 529 -11.61 -7.33 -9.60
CA VAL A 529 -10.20 -7.22 -9.99
C VAL A 529 -10.13 -6.51 -11.34
N MET A 530 -9.21 -5.56 -11.45
CA MET A 530 -8.97 -4.81 -12.68
C MET A 530 -7.49 -4.86 -13.03
N ARG A 531 -7.16 -5.24 -14.26
CA ARG A 531 -5.80 -5.15 -14.80
C ARG A 531 -5.61 -3.82 -15.52
N LEU A 532 -4.47 -3.17 -15.32
CA LEU A 532 -4.11 -1.94 -16.03
C LEU A 532 -3.64 -2.27 -17.45
N ARG A 533 -4.26 -1.68 -18.47
CA ARG A 533 -3.92 -1.96 -19.87
C ARG A 533 -2.56 -1.37 -20.29
N ASP A 534 -2.25 -0.15 -19.84
CA ASP A 534 -1.02 0.54 -20.27
C ASP A 534 0.19 0.26 -19.39
N PHE A 535 -0.04 -0.35 -18.24
CA PHE A 535 0.98 -0.82 -17.32
C PHE A 535 1.02 -2.34 -17.32
N SER A 536 1.02 -2.92 -18.52
CA SER A 536 1.10 -4.36 -18.79
C SER A 536 2.07 -4.61 -19.94
N ASN A 537 3.00 -5.55 -19.75
CA ASN A 537 3.91 -5.95 -20.83
C ASN A 537 3.25 -6.86 -21.85
N HIS A 538 2.17 -7.54 -21.46
CA HIS A 538 1.51 -8.59 -22.26
C HIS A 538 1.16 -8.07 -23.67
N ASP A 539 0.69 -6.82 -23.76
CA ASP A 539 0.24 -6.22 -25.02
C ASP A 539 1.28 -5.35 -25.73
N GLN A 540 2.35 -4.97 -25.02
CA GLN A 540 3.27 -3.90 -25.48
C GLN A 540 4.63 -4.39 -25.95
N VAL A 541 5.22 -5.36 -25.26
CA VAL A 541 6.67 -5.63 -25.41
C VAL A 541 6.95 -6.98 -26.09
N GLY A 542 5.98 -7.89 -26.08
CA GLY A 542 6.17 -9.26 -26.55
C GLY A 542 7.20 -10.03 -25.71
N TRP A 543 7.21 -11.36 -25.80
CA TRP A 543 8.03 -12.22 -24.93
C TRP A 543 9.55 -12.06 -25.11
N ALA A 544 10.01 -11.37 -26.16
CA ALA A 544 11.38 -11.46 -26.67
C ALA A 544 12.38 -10.39 -26.18
N ARG A 545 11.95 -9.36 -25.43
CA ARG A 545 12.88 -8.30 -24.97
C ARG A 545 13.41 -8.57 -23.57
N GLY A 546 14.71 -8.33 -23.38
CA GLY A 546 15.39 -8.40 -22.09
C GLY A 546 14.59 -7.63 -21.05
N ARG A 547 14.02 -8.36 -20.09
CA ARG A 547 13.04 -7.85 -19.14
C ARG A 547 13.71 -6.85 -18.21
N ILE A 548 13.35 -5.57 -18.35
CA ILE A 548 13.69 -4.57 -17.36
C ILE A 548 12.66 -4.72 -16.26
N THR A 549 13.10 -5.26 -15.14
CA THR A 549 12.28 -5.51 -13.97
C THR A 549 12.22 -4.24 -13.14
N PHE A 550 11.05 -3.59 -13.11
CA PHE A 550 10.87 -2.40 -12.29
C PHE A 550 10.42 -2.81 -10.88
N ASN A 551 10.99 -2.17 -9.85
CA ASN A 551 10.56 -2.29 -8.47
C ASN A 551 9.97 -0.95 -8.05
N GLY A 552 8.99 -0.98 -7.16
CA GLY A 552 8.38 0.23 -6.63
C GLY A 552 6.98 0.37 -7.19
N MET A 553 6.03 0.09 -6.32
CA MET A 553 4.62 0.38 -6.48
C MET A 553 4.11 0.94 -5.16
N HIS A 554 3.43 2.07 -5.23
CA HIS A 554 2.88 2.72 -4.05
C HIS A 554 1.47 3.19 -4.35
N MET A 555 0.51 2.74 -3.55
CA MET A 555 -0.87 3.19 -3.67
C MET A 555 -1.15 4.27 -2.63
N THR A 556 -1.68 5.38 -3.10
CA THR A 556 -2.13 6.51 -2.29
C THR A 556 -3.65 6.58 -2.34
N ARG A 557 -4.26 7.45 -1.53
CA ARG A 557 -5.72 7.62 -1.53
C ARG A 557 -6.28 8.01 -2.91
N THR A 558 -5.49 8.75 -3.69
CA THR A 558 -5.93 9.41 -4.92
C THR A 558 -5.30 8.84 -6.19
N ALA A 559 -4.19 8.11 -6.06
CA ALA A 559 -3.44 7.63 -7.21
C ALA A 559 -2.73 6.30 -6.93
N LEU A 560 -2.50 5.55 -8.00
CA LEU A 560 -1.56 4.44 -8.02
C LEU A 560 -0.27 4.89 -8.70
N TRP A 561 0.84 4.75 -8.00
CA TRP A 561 2.16 5.14 -8.48
C TRP A 561 3.00 3.90 -8.74
N LEU A 562 3.81 3.92 -9.80
CA LEU A 562 4.73 2.83 -10.09
C LEU A 562 5.97 3.30 -10.86
N VAL A 563 7.05 2.52 -10.79
CA VAL A 563 8.16 2.70 -11.72
C VAL A 563 7.81 2.04 -13.06
N TRP A 564 7.81 2.81 -14.14
CA TRP A 564 7.54 2.34 -15.51
C TRP A 564 8.35 3.10 -16.57
N ASP A 565 8.43 2.58 -17.80
CA ASP A 565 9.06 3.28 -18.92
C ASP A 565 8.05 4.25 -19.55
N VAL A 566 8.28 5.56 -19.39
CA VAL A 566 7.41 6.62 -19.93
C VAL A 566 7.30 6.54 -21.45
N GLY A 567 8.35 6.07 -22.15
CA GLY A 567 8.31 5.87 -23.59
C GLY A 567 7.37 4.74 -24.00
N LEU A 568 7.29 3.66 -23.21
CA LEU A 568 6.32 2.60 -23.43
C LEU A 568 4.89 3.07 -23.15
N LEU A 569 4.69 3.84 -22.07
CA LEU A 569 3.39 4.45 -21.77
C LEU A 569 2.92 5.37 -22.91
N ALA A 570 3.78 6.29 -23.36
CA ALA A 570 3.48 7.18 -24.49
C ALA A 570 3.14 6.39 -25.78
N TYR A 571 3.87 5.30 -26.05
CA TYR A 571 3.57 4.42 -27.17
C TYR A 571 2.20 3.74 -27.03
N ALA A 572 1.86 3.22 -25.85
CA ALA A 572 0.58 2.57 -25.58
C ALA A 572 -0.60 3.54 -25.79
N VAL A 573 -0.46 4.78 -25.30
CA VAL A 573 -1.41 5.86 -25.53
C VAL A 573 -1.57 6.15 -27.03
N ALA A 574 -0.47 6.40 -27.75
CA ALA A 574 -0.51 6.68 -29.19
C ALA A 574 -1.09 5.52 -30.01
N LYS A 575 -0.79 4.27 -29.64
CA LYS A 575 -1.34 3.06 -30.30
C LYS A 575 -2.87 3.03 -30.18
N ARG A 576 -3.41 3.35 -29.00
CA ARG A 576 -4.86 3.40 -28.78
C ARG A 576 -5.53 4.54 -29.54
N GLU A 577 -4.90 5.72 -29.55
CA GLU A 577 -5.40 6.87 -30.33
C GLU A 577 -5.51 6.52 -31.82
N HIS A 578 -4.51 5.85 -32.38
CA HIS A 578 -4.55 5.38 -33.77
C HIS A 578 -5.62 4.32 -34.02
N ALA A 579 -5.81 3.38 -33.10
CA ALA A 579 -6.86 2.35 -33.19
C ALA A 579 -8.26 2.99 -33.19
N ALA A 580 -8.49 3.99 -32.34
CA ALA A 580 -9.75 4.73 -32.27
C ALA A 580 -10.04 5.54 -33.54
N GLN A 581 -8.99 6.03 -34.22
CA GLN A 581 -9.12 6.76 -35.50
C GLN A 581 -9.31 5.83 -36.71
N GLY A 582 -9.31 4.51 -36.54
CA GLY A 582 -9.41 3.54 -37.63
C GLY A 582 -8.22 3.57 -38.60
N GLN A 583 -7.10 4.19 -38.20
CA GLN A 583 -5.90 4.24 -39.03
C GLN A 583 -5.07 2.97 -38.80
N GLY A 584 -5.14 2.03 -39.74
CA GLY A 584 -4.28 0.85 -39.78
C GLY A 584 -2.83 1.21 -40.09
N ARG A 585 -2.14 1.82 -39.12
CA ARG A 585 -0.73 2.17 -39.25
C ARG A 585 0.13 0.93 -39.02
N ARG A 586 1.15 0.74 -39.86
CA ARG A 586 2.15 -0.33 -39.73
C ARG A 586 2.82 -0.21 -38.36
N GLU A 587 2.74 -1.26 -37.55
CA GLU A 587 3.32 -1.31 -36.20
C GLU A 587 4.79 -0.89 -36.26
N GLN A 588 5.07 0.31 -35.73
CA GLN A 588 6.44 0.71 -35.46
C GLN A 588 6.85 0.01 -34.17
N ASN A 589 8.00 -0.67 -34.18
CA ASN A 589 8.55 -1.26 -32.97
C ASN A 589 8.71 -0.17 -31.92
N ALA A 590 7.93 -0.23 -30.84
CA ALA A 590 8.07 0.65 -29.69
C ALA A 590 9.48 0.47 -29.14
N ASN A 591 10.36 1.45 -29.28
CA ASN A 591 11.65 1.40 -28.61
C ASN A 591 11.46 2.10 -27.27
N GLY A 592 11.07 1.32 -26.25
CA GLY A 592 11.14 1.78 -24.87
C GLY A 592 12.54 2.34 -24.59
N THR A 593 12.61 3.39 -23.79
CA THR A 593 13.86 4.02 -23.41
C THR A 593 14.76 3.07 -22.60
N GLY A 594 14.14 2.06 -21.98
CA GLY A 594 14.75 1.19 -21.00
C GLY A 594 15.02 1.89 -19.67
N THR A 595 14.53 3.12 -19.52
CA THR A 595 14.68 3.92 -18.30
C THR A 595 13.37 3.97 -17.53
N GLY A 596 13.40 3.42 -16.31
CA GLY A 596 12.25 3.48 -15.41
C GLY A 596 12.12 4.86 -14.78
N SER A 597 10.94 5.42 -14.82
CA SER A 597 10.56 6.69 -14.20
C SER A 597 9.34 6.48 -13.32
N ILE A 598 9.03 7.46 -12.47
CA ILE A 598 7.79 7.41 -11.69
C ILE A 598 6.63 7.77 -12.61
N CYS A 599 5.76 6.81 -12.83
CA CYS A 599 4.49 6.95 -13.50
C CYS A 599 3.34 6.86 -12.50
N PHE A 600 2.18 7.34 -12.91
CA PHE A 600 0.99 7.36 -12.07
C PHE A 600 -0.28 7.13 -12.88
N LEU A 601 -1.28 6.66 -12.15
CA LEU A 601 -2.67 6.60 -12.53
C LEU A 601 -3.44 7.35 -11.44
N ASP A 602 -3.88 8.57 -11.74
CA ASP A 602 -4.58 9.48 -10.84
C ASP A 602 -6.10 9.39 -11.05
N PHE A 603 -6.82 9.19 -9.95
CA PHE A 603 -8.26 8.96 -9.90
C PHE A 603 -9.05 10.22 -9.51
N THR A 604 -8.41 11.39 -9.49
CA THR A 604 -9.02 12.68 -9.11
C THR A 604 -9.66 13.45 -10.28
N TYR A 605 -9.74 12.88 -11.47
CA TYR A 605 -10.39 13.56 -12.59
C TYR A 605 -11.89 13.81 -12.35
N GLY A 606 -12.35 15.02 -12.66
CA GLY A 606 -13.74 15.44 -12.51
C GLY A 606 -14.13 15.85 -11.07
N LEU A 607 -13.15 15.98 -10.18
CA LEU A 607 -13.33 16.51 -8.83
C LEU A 607 -13.52 18.03 -8.79
#